data_AF-A0ABD0PQX7-F1
#
_entry.id   AF-A0ABD0PQX7-F1
#
_cell.length_a   1.000
_cell.length_b   1.000
_cell.length_c   1.000
_cell.angle_alpha   90.00
_cell.angle_beta   90.00
_cell.angle_gamma   90.00
#
_symmetry.space_group_name_H-M   'P 1'
#
loop_
_entity.id
_entity.type
_entity.pdbx_description
1 polymer ?
#
loop_
_entity_poly.entity_id
_entity_poly.type
_entity_poly.pdbx_seq_one_letter_code
_entity_poly.pdbx_strand_id
1 'polypeptide(L)' 'GIIAEENKSGKPQEDEDPGKFREAELKMRKLFGMPEEEKLVNYYPCSYWKGRVPRQGWIYLSVNHLCFYSFLLGKE' A
#
# COMPACT_ATOMS: atom_id res chain seq x y z
N GLY A 1 -20.87 -13.75 6.30
CA GLY A 1 -20.01 -13.25 7.40
C GLY A 1 -18.62 -13.12 6.85
N ILE A 2 -18.03 -11.93 6.92
CA ILE A 2 -16.63 -11.74 6.56
C ILE A 2 -15.87 -12.16 7.81
N ILE A 3 -15.21 -13.31 7.79
CA ILE A 3 -14.28 -13.66 8.86
C ILE A 3 -13.08 -12.75 8.64
N ALA A 4 -13.03 -11.65 9.40
CA ALA A 4 -11.78 -10.95 9.61
C ALA A 4 -10.90 -11.91 10.40
N GLU A 5 -10.00 -12.60 9.71
CA GLU A 5 -8.89 -13.24 10.41
C GLU A 5 -8.07 -12.12 11.03
N GLU A 6 -8.18 -11.98 12.35
CA GLU A 6 -7.24 -11.21 13.16
C GLU A 6 -5.86 -11.86 12.97
N ASN A 7 -5.10 -11.35 12.00
CA ASN A 7 -3.67 -11.59 11.98
C ASN A 7 -3.09 -10.82 13.17
N LYS A 8 -3.01 -11.48 14.32
CA LYS A 8 -2.14 -11.11 15.43
C LYS A 8 -0.68 -11.25 15.00
N SER A 9 -0.26 -10.40 14.08
CA SER A 9 1.14 -10.00 13.96
C SER A 9 1.21 -8.57 14.45
N GLY A 10 1.05 -8.40 15.77
CA GLY A 10 1.59 -7.25 16.47
C GLY A 10 3.11 -7.31 16.38
N LYS A 11 3.64 -6.99 15.20
CA LYS A 11 5.01 -6.52 15.09
C LYS A 11 4.93 -5.00 15.18
N PRO A 12 5.60 -4.39 16.17
CA PRO A 12 5.89 -2.97 16.11
C PRO A 12 6.45 -2.66 14.72
N GLN A 13 6.04 -1.52 14.16
CA GLN A 13 6.59 -0.91 12.97
C GLN A 13 8.12 -1.07 13.01
N GLU A 14 8.63 -2.12 12.37
CA GLU A 14 10.06 -2.36 12.22
C GLU A 14 10.58 -1.11 11.52
N ASP A 15 11.54 -0.41 12.12
CA ASP A 15 12.15 0.82 11.60
C ASP A 15 12.22 0.74 10.07
N GLU A 16 11.32 1.47 9.40
CA GLU A 16 11.17 1.38 7.95
C GLU A 16 12.52 1.76 7.34
N ASP A 17 13.18 0.78 6.72
CA ASP A 17 14.44 1.00 6.03
C ASP A 17 14.28 2.21 5.10
N PRO A 18 15.09 3.29 5.27
CA PRO A 18 14.93 4.51 4.49
C PRO A 18 14.97 4.27 2.97
N GLY A 19 15.64 3.20 2.53
CA GLY A 19 15.65 2.75 1.14
C GLY A 19 14.26 2.28 0.68
N LYS A 20 13.63 1.38 1.44
CA LYS A 20 12.28 0.87 1.11
C LYS A 20 11.23 1.98 1.06
N PHE A 21 11.28 2.94 1.98
CA PHE A 21 10.37 4.08 1.97
C PHE A 21 10.53 4.91 0.69
N ARG A 22 11.77 5.19 0.31
CA ARG A 22 12.07 5.94 -0.93
C ARG A 22 11.66 5.18 -2.19
N GLU A 23 11.81 3.86 -2.21
CA GLU A 23 11.30 3.03 -3.31
C GLU A 23 9.77 3.07 -3.39
N ALA A 24 9.08 3.00 -2.26
CA ALA A 24 7.62 3.11 -2.19
C ALA A 24 7.13 4.46 -2.69
N GLU A 25 7.81 5.54 -2.33
CA GLU A 25 7.49 6.90 -2.78
C GLU A 25 7.64 7.04 -4.30
N LEU A 26 8.75 6.56 -4.86
CA LEU A 26 8.97 6.56 -6.32
C LEU A 26 7.93 5.71 -7.06
N LYS A 27 7.57 4.55 -6.49
CA LYS A 27 6.55 3.66 -7.06
C LYS A 27 5.17 4.33 -7.03
N MET A 28 4.78 4.98 -5.92
CA MET A 28 3.53 5.74 -5.83
C MET A 28 3.47 6.82 -6.91
N ARG A 29 4.51 7.65 -7.04
CA ARG A 29 4.51 8.74 -8.05
C ARG A 29 4.37 8.19 -9.46
N LYS A 30 5.09 7.11 -9.79
CA LYS A 30 5.02 6.47 -11.10
C LYS A 30 3.66 5.83 -11.38
N LEU A 31 3.08 5.12 -10.40
CA LEU A 31 1.83 4.38 -10.59
C LEU A 31 0.62 5.30 -10.76
N PHE A 32 0.59 6.42 -10.03
CA PHE A 32 -0.56 7.32 -10.00
C PHE A 32 -0.33 8.64 -10.72
N GLY A 33 0.87 8.86 -11.29
CA GLY A 33 1.23 10.12 -11.94
C GLY A 33 1.27 11.30 -10.96
N MET A 34 1.73 11.07 -9.73
CA MET A 34 1.74 12.11 -8.71
C MET A 34 2.79 13.18 -9.02
N PRO A 35 2.49 14.46 -8.68
CA PRO A 35 3.45 15.54 -8.82
C PRO A 35 4.59 15.42 -7.79
N GLU A 36 5.71 16.12 -8.01
CA GLU A 36 6.90 16.01 -7.14
C GLU A 36 6.66 16.57 -5.74
N GLU A 37 5.71 17.49 -5.57
CA GLU A 37 5.36 18.07 -4.28
C GLU A 37 4.54 17.12 -3.40
N GLU A 38 3.96 16.06 -3.99
CA GLU A 38 3.19 15.07 -3.24
C GLU A 38 4.13 14.14 -2.47
N LYS A 39 4.07 14.24 -1.14
CA LYS A 39 4.95 13.49 -0.23
C LYS A 39 4.25 12.25 0.29
N LEU A 40 4.93 11.11 0.22
CA LEU A 40 4.50 9.90 0.91
C LEU A 40 4.57 10.13 2.43
N VAL A 41 3.54 9.70 3.15
CA VAL A 41 3.49 9.68 4.62
C VAL A 41 3.76 8.27 5.12
N ASN A 42 3.09 7.28 4.54
CA ASN A 42 3.30 5.86 4.85
C ASN A 42 2.71 4.97 3.74
N TYR A 43 3.00 3.67 3.76
CA TYR A 43 2.42 2.69 2.86
C TYR A 43 2.21 1.34 3.57
N TYR A 44 1.13 0.66 3.21
CA TYR A 44 0.71 -0.56 3.91
C TYR A 44 0.29 -1.65 2.92
N PRO A 45 0.60 -2.92 3.19
CA PRO A 45 -0.04 -4.01 2.46
C PRO A 45 -1.55 -3.95 2.69
N CYS A 46 -2.33 -4.08 1.62
CA CYS A 46 -3.79 -3.98 1.69
C CYS A 46 -4.46 -4.96 0.74
N SER A 47 -5.62 -5.48 1.13
CA SER A 47 -6.49 -6.25 0.25
C SER A 47 -7.84 -5.57 0.11
N TYR A 48 -8.21 -5.21 -1.11
CA TYR A 48 -9.50 -4.62 -1.42
C TYR A 48 -10.48 -5.69 -1.90
N TRP A 49 -11.58 -5.86 -1.15
CA TRP A 49 -12.62 -6.82 -1.46
C TRP A 49 -13.65 -6.21 -2.42
N LYS A 50 -13.68 -6.71 -3.65
CA LYS A 50 -14.72 -6.38 -4.63
C LYS A 50 -15.25 -7.65 -5.28
N GLY A 51 -16.47 -8.04 -4.91
CA GLY A 51 -17.05 -9.31 -5.33
C GLY A 51 -16.47 -10.49 -4.57
N ARG A 52 -16.21 -11.61 -5.26
CA ARG A 52 -15.79 -12.87 -4.62
C ARG A 52 -14.27 -13.04 -4.45
N VAL A 53 -13.47 -12.22 -5.13
CA VAL A 53 -12.01 -12.36 -5.17
C VAL A 53 -11.37 -11.10 -4.57
N PRO A 54 -10.52 -11.22 -3.53
CA PRO A 54 -9.79 -10.08 -2.99
C PRO A 54 -8.75 -9.60 -3.99
N ARG A 55 -8.62 -8.29 -4.13
CA ARG A 55 -7.53 -7.66 -4.88
C ARG A 55 -6.43 -7.32 -3.90
N GLN A 56 -5.37 -8.12 -3.86
CA GLN A 56 -4.20 -7.84 -3.06
C GLN A 56 -3.40 -6.69 -3.68
N GLY A 57 -2.80 -5.86 -2.83
CA GLY A 57 -2.14 -4.64 -3.27
C GLY A 57 -1.45 -3.88 -2.15
N TRP A 58 -1.18 -2.62 -2.44
CA TRP A 58 -0.60 -1.64 -1.52
C TRP A 58 -1.51 -0.42 -1.41
N ILE A 59 -1.62 0.11 -0.20
CA ILE A 59 -2.09 1.47 0.03
C ILE A 59 -0.86 2.35 0.19
N TYR A 60 -0.88 3.49 -0.50
CA TYR A 60 0.03 4.61 -0.29
C TYR A 60 -0.77 5.75 0.31
N LEU A 61 -0.40 6.15 1.52
CA LEU A 61 -0.92 7.33 2.19
C LEU A 61 0.06 8.47 1.95
N SER A 62 -0.37 9.48 1.21
CA SER A 62 0.37 10.71 1.00
C SER A 62 -0.28 11.87 1.76
N VAL A 63 0.32 13.05 1.70
CA VAL A 63 -0.20 14.23 2.40
C VAL A 63 -1.62 14.59 1.96
N ASN A 64 -1.91 14.47 0.65
CA ASN A 64 -3.19 14.91 0.09
C ASN A 64 -4.05 13.76 -0.47
N HIS A 65 -3.51 12.54 -0.59
CA HIS A 65 -4.20 11.44 -1.26
C HIS A 65 -4.07 10.12 -0.50
N LEU A 66 -5.07 9.26 -0.71
CA LEU A 66 -5.03 7.85 -0.34
C LEU A 66 -5.13 7.02 -1.62
N CYS A 67 -4.06 6.32 -1.97
CA CYS A 67 -3.96 5.61 -3.25
C CYS A 67 -3.88 4.11 -3.02
N PHE A 68 -4.70 3.34 -3.75
CA PHE A 68 -4.67 1.89 -3.71
C PHE A 68 -4.22 1.33 -5.05
N TYR A 69 -3.15 0.53 -5.04
CA TYR A 69 -2.65 -0.19 -6.20
C TYR A 69 -2.86 -1.69 -5.99
N SER A 70 -3.58 -2.36 -6.90
CA SER A 70 -3.76 -3.82 -6.87
C SER A 70 -2.90 -4.54 -7.90
N PHE A 71 -2.42 -5.73 -7.56
CA PHE A 71 -1.76 -6.61 -8.53
C PHE A 71 -2.81 -7.29 -9.40
N LEU A 72 -2.70 -7.09 -10.71
CA LEU A 72 -3.41 -7.92 -11.67
C LEU A 72 -2.52 -9.14 -11.93
N LEU A 73 -2.95 -10.32 -11.46
CA LEU A 73 -2.31 -11.63 -11.71
C LEU A 73 -1.15 -12.06 -10.80
N GLY A 74 -0.96 -11.43 -9.63
CA GLY A 74 -0.06 -11.94 -8.59
C GLY A 74 1.44 -11.81 -8.90
N LYS A 75 1.81 -11.00 -9.90
CA LYS A 75 3.19 -10.54 -10.08
C LYS A 75 3.29 -9.06 -9.68
N GLU A 76 4.10 -8.80 -8.67
CA GLU A 76 4.68 -7.47 -8.42
C GLU A 76 5.93 -7.24 -9.27
#